data_AF-A0A329RQ48-F1
#
_entry.id   AF-A0A329RQ48-F1
#
_cell.length_a   1.000
_cell.length_b   1.000
_cell.length_c   1.000
_cell.angle_alpha   90.00
_cell.angle_beta   90.00
_cell.angle_gamma   90.00
#
_symmetry.space_group_name_H-M   'P 1'
#
loop_
_entity.id
_entity.type
_entity.pdbx_description
1 polymer ?
#
loop_
_entity_poly.entity_id
_entity_poly.type
_entity_poly.pdbx_seq_one_letter_code
_entity_poly.pdbx_strand_id
1 'polypeptide(L)'
;MGKWGLQRRRSHNELPRLHELERAVQAEIKDIRGREELFLRSTSELTSLMKKLGRAQGRAYFRYVLRDVFGEKSRLYEARGPPSTKQVCAYAKSVIQRLAKAIHFAPLVLRAGCHYMLAEFRKAFPGCKHDARIVVGSLLFLRILCPALIKPEMFDFPEHTAQSLPLGVQIAKILQHTLSGTPVGDSDPAFNDSNAFIYAFQPYVANFLVRFPQIRAAFGNEEPQQMPEAVTSVCGVEADEQGKGKLLLVGSAGGELVVLREKLELRRFQLEGAVEHICFDRDGECIVGDVLGNLYGVTQHEILWKRRLPIIAPRDDIGEEYFYPSVAKPTVQAIAHAKLLDVEKTLSKYVLVATGQKHLLVTHRGKDFGVIPTRTPISTLASIPVGDEDVVLAAGEEGVIYRLVSYRDTIPKDMSDFRFALEMWAHVTFSVAKILPVKIQVSTSETKQFDFAWICLGVDGEVALFRGQERVKQWSAASFSSARNVELDFPVDLALLNGGDANTTQQSGAIVFPERIRIFSIELTEQL
;
A
#
# COMPACT_ATOMS: atom_id res chain seq x y z
N MET A 1 13.06 -42.35 -24.88
CA MET A 1 13.45 -41.07 -24.26
C MET A 1 12.20 -40.24 -24.05
N GLY A 2 11.89 -39.96 -22.78
CA GLY A 2 10.54 -39.65 -22.30
C GLY A 2 10.07 -38.22 -22.55
N LYS A 3 8.80 -38.09 -22.95
CA LYS A 3 8.04 -36.83 -22.98
C LYS A 3 7.80 -36.36 -21.55
N TRP A 4 8.43 -35.26 -21.15
CA TRP A 4 8.08 -34.55 -19.91
C TRP A 4 6.84 -33.70 -20.17
N GLY A 5 5.68 -34.27 -19.90
CA GLY A 5 4.44 -33.51 -19.77
C GLY A 5 4.54 -32.63 -18.52
N LEU A 6 4.88 -31.35 -18.70
CA LEU A 6 4.68 -30.33 -17.68
C LEU A 6 3.17 -30.17 -17.48
N GLN A 7 2.66 -30.96 -16.53
CA GLN A 7 1.34 -30.82 -15.95
C GLN A 7 1.18 -29.36 -15.50
N ARG A 8 0.28 -28.62 -16.18
CA ARG A 8 -0.28 -27.37 -15.68
C ARG A 8 -0.91 -27.62 -14.31
N ARG A 9 -0.16 -27.51 -13.23
CA ARG A 9 -0.72 -27.29 -11.89
C ARG A 9 -0.98 -25.79 -11.74
N ARG A 10 -2.05 -25.31 -12.38
CA ARG A 10 -2.77 -24.16 -11.85
C ARG A 10 -3.38 -24.63 -10.52
N SER A 11 -3.06 -23.98 -9.41
CA SER A 11 -3.73 -24.17 -8.12
C SER A 11 -5.16 -23.57 -8.12
N HIS A 12 -5.94 -23.81 -9.17
CA HIS A 12 -7.39 -23.61 -9.14
C HIS A 12 -8.11 -24.57 -8.16
N ASN A 13 -7.37 -25.52 -7.56
CA ASN A 13 -7.86 -26.48 -6.58
C ASN A 13 -7.77 -26.02 -5.11
N GLU A 14 -7.31 -24.79 -4.82
CA GLU A 14 -6.99 -24.37 -3.44
C GLU A 14 -7.78 -23.17 -2.91
N LEU A 15 -8.63 -22.55 -3.73
CA LEU A 15 -9.81 -21.89 -3.16
C LEU A 15 -10.61 -23.01 -2.47
N PRO A 16 -11.13 -22.81 -1.25
CA PRO A 16 -12.13 -23.74 -0.76
C PRO A 16 -13.17 -23.84 -1.88
N ARG A 17 -13.49 -25.06 -2.32
CA ARG A 17 -14.54 -25.21 -3.35
C ARG A 17 -15.70 -24.39 -2.81
N LEU A 18 -16.19 -23.40 -3.55
CA LEU A 18 -17.10 -22.38 -3.02
C LEU A 18 -18.21 -23.04 -2.17
N HIS A 19 -18.74 -24.16 -2.67
CA HIS A 19 -19.69 -25.04 -2.00
C HIS A 19 -19.27 -25.66 -0.64
N GLU A 20 -18.00 -25.99 -0.44
CA GLU A 20 -17.47 -26.45 0.86
C GLU A 20 -17.46 -25.31 1.88
N LEU A 21 -17.04 -24.10 1.48
CA LEU A 21 -17.09 -22.92 2.35
C LEU A 21 -18.55 -22.55 2.67
N GLU A 22 -19.41 -22.47 1.65
CA GLU A 22 -20.84 -22.19 1.80
C GLU A 22 -21.48 -23.16 2.80
N ARG A 23 -21.30 -24.48 2.59
CA ARG A 23 -21.84 -25.51 3.48
C ARG A 23 -21.32 -25.36 4.90
N ALA A 24 -20.02 -25.17 5.08
CA ALA A 24 -19.40 -25.05 6.40
C ALA A 24 -19.89 -23.80 7.14
N VAL A 25 -20.09 -22.68 6.44
CA VAL A 25 -20.67 -21.45 7.01
C VAL A 25 -22.10 -21.64 7.45
N GLN A 26 -22.95 -22.23 6.60
CA GLN A 26 -24.35 -22.48 6.97
C GLN A 26 -24.47 -23.46 8.15
N ALA A 27 -23.61 -24.50 8.18
CA ALA A 27 -23.56 -25.44 9.29
C ALA A 27 -23.16 -24.75 10.60
N GLU A 28 -22.15 -23.88 10.58
CA GLU A 28 -21.72 -23.11 11.74
C GLU A 28 -22.83 -22.18 12.27
N ILE A 29 -23.47 -21.41 11.38
CA ILE A 29 -24.57 -20.50 11.73
C ILE A 29 -25.73 -21.26 12.37
N LYS A 30 -26.04 -22.45 11.87
CA LYS A 30 -27.09 -23.31 12.44
C LYS A 30 -26.70 -23.87 13.82
N ASP A 31 -25.44 -24.25 14.00
CA ASP A 31 -24.96 -24.89 15.24
C ASP A 31 -24.91 -23.91 16.43
N ILE A 32 -24.64 -22.62 16.18
CA ILE A 32 -24.59 -21.62 17.26
C ILE A 32 -25.96 -21.30 17.86
N ARG A 33 -27.07 -21.73 17.24
CA ARG A 33 -28.47 -21.65 17.75
C ARG A 33 -28.84 -20.26 18.29
N GLY A 34 -28.57 -19.21 17.53
CA GLY A 34 -28.89 -17.84 17.93
C GLY A 34 -27.83 -17.15 18.80
N ARG A 35 -26.81 -17.87 19.29
CA ARG A 35 -25.74 -17.30 20.11
C ARG A 35 -24.61 -16.79 19.23
N GLU A 36 -24.80 -15.61 18.66
CA GLU A 36 -23.89 -14.96 17.69
C GLU A 36 -22.40 -14.96 18.13
N GLU A 37 -22.14 -14.72 19.43
CA GLU A 37 -20.79 -14.72 20.01
C GLU A 37 -20.07 -16.08 19.93
N LEU A 38 -20.76 -17.19 19.67
CA LEU A 38 -20.15 -18.52 19.55
C LEU A 38 -19.62 -18.83 18.15
N PHE A 39 -19.90 -17.97 17.16
CA PHE A 39 -19.44 -18.18 15.78
C PHE A 39 -17.91 -18.31 15.73
N LEU A 40 -17.41 -19.39 15.13
CA LEU A 40 -15.99 -19.73 15.05
C LEU A 40 -15.32 -19.98 16.43
N ARG A 41 -16.05 -20.11 17.55
CA ARG A 41 -15.46 -20.42 18.88
C ARG A 41 -15.26 -21.92 19.12
N SER A 42 -16.05 -22.79 18.50
CA SER A 42 -15.86 -24.24 18.54
C SER A 42 -14.87 -24.71 17.46
N THR A 43 -14.34 -25.92 17.59
CA THR A 43 -13.57 -26.56 16.51
C THR A 43 -14.56 -27.21 15.54
N SER A 44 -14.93 -26.48 14.50
CA SER A 44 -15.85 -26.92 13.44
C SER A 44 -15.14 -27.13 12.09
N GLU A 45 -15.87 -27.68 11.11
CA GLU A 45 -15.43 -27.80 9.72
C GLU A 45 -14.96 -26.45 9.17
N LEU A 46 -15.73 -25.38 9.42
CA LEU A 46 -15.38 -24.02 9.00
C LEU A 46 -14.07 -23.56 9.62
N THR A 47 -13.90 -23.72 10.94
CA THR A 47 -12.64 -23.30 11.59
C THR A 47 -11.44 -24.10 11.11
N SER A 48 -11.61 -25.39 10.80
CA SER A 48 -10.54 -26.24 10.27
C SER A 48 -10.14 -25.80 8.86
N LEU A 49 -11.14 -25.56 8.00
CA LEU A 49 -10.96 -25.07 6.63
C LEU A 49 -10.22 -23.72 6.64
N MET A 50 -10.69 -22.75 7.42
CA MET A 50 -10.11 -21.42 7.46
C MET A 50 -8.71 -21.41 8.10
N LYS A 51 -8.43 -22.28 9.09
CA LYS A 51 -7.06 -22.46 9.61
C LYS A 51 -6.12 -23.01 8.56
N LYS A 52 -6.55 -24.01 7.79
CA LYS A 52 -5.75 -24.59 6.70
C LYS A 52 -5.43 -23.55 5.63
N LEU A 53 -6.42 -22.77 5.22
CA LEU A 53 -6.22 -21.65 4.28
C LEU A 53 -5.32 -20.57 4.86
N GLY A 54 -5.49 -20.23 6.15
CA GLY A 54 -4.66 -19.27 6.86
C GLY A 54 -3.20 -19.67 6.89
N ARG A 55 -2.90 -20.96 7.08
CA ARG A 55 -1.54 -21.50 7.04
C ARG A 55 -0.98 -21.55 5.63
N ALA A 56 -1.71 -22.11 4.67
CA ALA A 56 -1.21 -22.32 3.32
C ALA A 56 -1.05 -21.00 2.55
N GLN A 57 -2.09 -20.16 2.56
CA GLN A 57 -2.14 -18.92 1.76
C GLN A 57 -1.70 -17.69 2.56
N GLY A 58 -1.82 -17.73 3.89
CA GLY A 58 -1.45 -16.62 4.77
C GLY A 58 -0.02 -16.65 5.29
N ARG A 59 0.76 -17.69 5.00
CA ARG A 59 2.13 -17.86 5.50
C ARG A 59 2.99 -16.60 5.36
N ALA A 60 3.10 -16.11 4.13
CA ALA A 60 3.83 -14.91 3.76
C ALA A 60 3.38 -13.69 4.57
N TYR A 61 2.08 -13.42 4.55
CA TYR A 61 1.46 -12.28 5.21
C TYR A 61 1.66 -12.32 6.73
N PHE A 62 1.37 -13.45 7.38
CA PHE A 62 1.50 -13.58 8.83
C PHE A 62 2.96 -13.60 9.29
N ARG A 63 3.90 -14.10 8.47
CA ARG A 63 5.34 -13.93 8.73
C ARG A 63 5.73 -12.46 8.75
N TYR A 64 5.26 -11.65 7.82
CA TYR A 64 5.55 -10.21 7.85
C TYR A 64 4.93 -9.51 9.07
N VAL A 65 3.69 -9.86 9.41
CA VAL A 65 2.99 -9.29 10.57
C VAL A 65 3.72 -9.60 11.88
N LEU A 66 4.22 -10.83 12.02
CA LEU A 66 4.90 -11.30 13.23
C LEU A 66 6.42 -11.09 13.20
N ARG A 67 6.97 -10.47 12.15
CA ARG A 67 8.42 -10.34 11.94
C ARG A 67 9.14 -9.66 13.09
N ASP A 68 8.56 -8.64 13.70
CA ASP A 68 9.24 -7.96 14.82
C ASP A 68 9.15 -8.76 16.12
N VAL A 69 8.19 -9.69 16.22
CA VAL A 69 8.03 -10.58 17.38
C VAL A 69 8.97 -11.77 17.30
N PHE A 70 9.15 -12.37 16.12
CA PHE A 70 9.89 -13.63 15.94
C PHE A 70 11.04 -13.60 14.94
N GLY A 71 11.18 -12.53 14.15
CA GLY A 71 12.23 -12.43 13.14
C GLY A 71 13.62 -12.22 13.73
N GLU A 72 14.63 -12.17 12.86
CA GLU A 72 16.06 -12.13 13.23
C GLU A 72 16.45 -10.97 14.16
N LYS A 73 15.71 -9.85 14.10
CA LYS A 73 15.95 -8.66 14.93
C LYS A 73 15.18 -8.70 16.26
N SER A 74 14.39 -9.73 16.51
CA SER A 74 13.59 -9.84 17.72
C SER A 74 14.45 -10.17 18.93
N ARG A 75 14.21 -9.45 20.03
CA ARG A 75 14.81 -9.74 21.34
C ARG A 75 13.97 -10.70 22.18
N LEU A 76 12.92 -11.30 21.60
CA LEU A 76 12.01 -12.20 22.31
C LEU A 76 12.74 -13.43 22.88
N TYR A 77 13.69 -13.99 22.13
CA TYR A 77 14.45 -15.17 22.54
C TYR A 77 15.61 -14.86 23.50
N GLU A 78 15.98 -13.58 23.65
CA GLU A 78 17.05 -13.12 24.54
C GLU A 78 16.52 -12.68 25.91
N ALA A 79 15.20 -12.56 26.07
CA ALA A 79 14.58 -12.04 27.28
C ALA A 79 14.86 -12.94 28.49
N ARG A 80 15.48 -12.37 29.52
CA ARG A 80 15.71 -13.02 30.82
C ARG A 80 14.76 -12.45 31.86
N GLY A 81 13.97 -13.32 32.50
CA GLY A 81 13.03 -12.93 33.55
C GLY A 81 11.59 -12.73 33.06
N PRO A 82 10.69 -12.22 33.94
CA PRO A 82 9.28 -12.06 33.60
C PRO A 82 9.06 -11.00 32.50
N PRO A 83 8.04 -11.18 31.64
CA PRO A 83 7.77 -10.27 30.54
C PRO A 83 7.38 -8.88 31.08
N SER A 84 8.12 -7.84 30.66
CA SER A 84 7.76 -6.46 31.02
C SER A 84 6.55 -5.99 30.21
N THR A 85 5.60 -5.30 30.87
CA THR A 85 4.39 -4.77 30.21
C THR A 85 4.71 -3.87 29.02
N LYS A 86 5.75 -3.04 29.16
CA LYS A 86 6.23 -2.15 28.08
C LYS A 86 6.69 -2.92 26.85
N GLN A 87 7.43 -4.02 27.04
CA GLN A 87 7.89 -4.86 25.94
C GLN A 87 6.72 -5.60 25.26
N VAL A 88 5.78 -6.13 26.06
CA VAL A 88 4.56 -6.77 25.55
C VAL A 88 3.76 -5.79 24.69
N CYS A 89 3.51 -4.59 25.20
CA CYS A 89 2.77 -3.55 24.48
C CYS A 89 3.50 -3.09 23.20
N ALA A 90 4.83 -3.03 23.22
CA ALA A 90 5.61 -2.70 22.03
C ALA A 90 5.47 -3.76 20.92
N TYR A 91 5.53 -5.05 21.27
CA TYR A 91 5.29 -6.12 20.30
C TYR A 91 3.84 -6.16 19.81
N ALA A 92 2.86 -6.02 20.70
CA ALA A 92 1.45 -5.94 20.33
C ALA A 92 1.17 -4.76 19.39
N LYS A 93 1.75 -3.58 19.68
CA LYS A 93 1.70 -2.39 18.81
C LYS A 93 2.19 -2.72 17.41
N SER A 94 3.38 -3.33 17.32
CA SER A 94 3.99 -3.69 16.05
C SER A 94 3.09 -4.63 15.23
N VAL A 95 2.50 -5.64 15.88
CA VAL A 95 1.57 -6.57 15.21
C VAL A 95 0.37 -5.82 14.62
N ILE A 96 -0.29 -4.95 15.42
CA ILE A 96 -1.46 -4.18 14.98
C ILE A 96 -1.09 -3.23 13.82
N GLN A 97 0.02 -2.50 13.95
CA GLN A 97 0.48 -1.57 12.92
C GLN A 97 0.81 -2.30 11.61
N ARG A 98 1.45 -3.48 11.68
CA ARG A 98 1.78 -4.28 10.49
C ARG A 98 0.56 -4.89 9.82
N LEU A 99 -0.45 -5.30 10.59
CA LEU A 99 -1.74 -5.74 10.04
C LEU A 99 -2.40 -4.64 9.22
N ALA A 100 -2.51 -3.44 9.79
CA ALA A 100 -3.10 -2.29 9.09
C ALA A 100 -2.27 -1.91 7.85
N LYS A 101 -0.95 -1.82 8.00
CA LYS A 101 0.00 -1.43 6.95
C LYS A 101 0.01 -2.40 5.76
N ALA A 102 -0.04 -3.71 6.00
CA ALA A 102 0.04 -4.71 4.93
C ALA A 102 -1.32 -5.24 4.46
N ILE A 103 -2.43 -4.57 4.80
CA ILE A 103 -3.78 -5.04 4.44
C ILE A 103 -3.96 -5.29 2.94
N HIS A 104 -3.21 -4.59 2.08
CA HIS A 104 -3.23 -4.77 0.63
C HIS A 104 -2.58 -6.08 0.15
N PHE A 105 -1.68 -6.68 0.96
CA PHE A 105 -1.06 -7.99 0.73
C PHE A 105 -1.76 -9.11 1.48
N ALA A 106 -2.81 -8.80 2.24
CA ALA A 106 -3.57 -9.82 2.91
C ALA A 106 -4.10 -10.83 1.88
N PRO A 107 -3.96 -12.14 2.13
CA PRO A 107 -4.26 -13.17 1.14
C PRO A 107 -5.71 -13.04 0.66
N LEU A 108 -5.88 -12.90 -0.64
CA LEU A 108 -7.18 -12.64 -1.26
C LEU A 108 -8.22 -13.72 -0.90
N VAL A 109 -7.78 -14.98 -0.79
CA VAL A 109 -8.63 -16.10 -0.35
C VAL A 109 -9.17 -15.90 1.07
N LEU A 110 -8.36 -15.39 1.99
CA LEU A 110 -8.81 -15.11 3.36
C LEU A 110 -9.73 -13.90 3.40
N ARG A 111 -9.43 -12.84 2.63
CA ARG A 111 -10.31 -11.68 2.51
C ARG A 111 -11.67 -12.07 1.95
N ALA A 112 -11.70 -12.91 0.92
CA ALA A 112 -12.92 -13.42 0.30
C ALA A 112 -13.72 -14.32 1.23
N GLY A 113 -13.03 -15.22 1.94
CA GLY A 113 -13.66 -16.04 2.97
C GLY A 113 -14.29 -15.18 4.08
N CYS A 114 -13.57 -14.18 4.57
CA CYS A 114 -14.11 -13.21 5.55
C CYS A 114 -15.30 -12.43 5.00
N HIS A 115 -15.24 -11.99 3.74
CA HIS A 115 -16.33 -11.27 3.09
C HIS A 115 -17.61 -12.12 3.05
N TYR A 116 -17.49 -13.35 2.53
CA TYR A 116 -18.61 -14.28 2.44
C TYR A 116 -19.18 -14.64 3.81
N MET A 117 -18.32 -15.03 4.77
CA MET A 117 -18.74 -15.33 6.14
C MET A 117 -19.48 -14.16 6.79
N LEU A 118 -18.98 -12.94 6.60
CA LEU A 118 -19.58 -11.73 7.17
C LEU A 118 -20.94 -11.43 6.54
N ALA A 119 -21.08 -11.63 5.22
CA ALA A 119 -22.36 -11.45 4.53
C ALA A 119 -23.42 -12.44 5.04
N GLU A 120 -23.08 -13.74 5.13
CA GLU A 120 -24.02 -14.75 5.64
C GLU A 120 -24.34 -14.56 7.12
N PHE A 121 -23.34 -14.18 7.93
CA PHE A 121 -23.54 -13.87 9.33
C PHE A 121 -24.51 -12.68 9.51
N ARG A 122 -24.37 -11.61 8.73
CA ARG A 122 -25.28 -10.45 8.76
C ARG A 122 -26.71 -10.81 8.36
N LYS A 123 -26.88 -11.72 7.38
CA LYS A 123 -28.20 -12.23 7.00
C LYS A 123 -28.87 -12.98 8.15
N ALA A 124 -28.10 -13.81 8.87
CA ALA A 124 -28.60 -14.58 10.01
C ALA A 124 -28.81 -13.73 11.27
N PHE A 125 -28.01 -12.67 11.46
CA PHE A 125 -27.99 -11.83 12.66
C PHE A 125 -27.98 -10.33 12.33
N PRO A 126 -29.06 -9.78 11.74
CA PRO A 126 -29.10 -8.39 11.26
C PRO A 126 -28.97 -7.34 12.38
N GLY A 127 -29.24 -7.71 13.64
CA GLY A 127 -29.10 -6.83 14.80
C GLY A 127 -27.70 -6.77 15.42
N CYS A 128 -26.75 -7.60 14.96
CA CYS A 128 -25.43 -7.70 15.57
C CYS A 128 -24.55 -6.49 15.20
N LYS A 129 -24.19 -5.66 16.19
CA LYS A 129 -23.30 -4.49 15.99
C LYS A 129 -21.81 -4.83 16.00
N HIS A 130 -21.45 -6.07 16.33
CA HIS A 130 -20.07 -6.51 16.51
C HIS A 130 -19.68 -7.62 15.52
N ASP A 131 -20.40 -7.71 14.41
CA ASP A 131 -20.24 -8.68 13.34
C ASP A 131 -18.79 -8.83 12.83
N ALA A 132 -18.10 -7.74 12.49
CA ALA A 132 -16.72 -7.77 12.00
C ALA A 132 -15.77 -8.29 13.08
N ARG A 133 -16.00 -7.92 14.34
CA ARG A 133 -15.24 -8.43 15.49
C ARG A 133 -15.44 -9.94 15.66
N ILE A 134 -16.69 -10.40 15.59
CA ILE A 134 -17.06 -11.80 15.78
C ILE A 134 -16.53 -12.66 14.62
N VAL A 135 -16.74 -12.24 13.38
CA VAL A 135 -16.38 -13.04 12.20
C VAL A 135 -14.91 -12.91 11.87
N VAL A 136 -14.47 -11.69 11.53
CA VAL A 136 -13.10 -11.43 11.04
C VAL A 136 -12.12 -11.49 12.20
N GLY A 137 -12.47 -10.92 13.34
CA GLY A 137 -11.63 -10.92 14.54
C GLY A 137 -11.40 -12.33 15.07
N SER A 138 -12.44 -13.16 15.18
CA SER A 138 -12.26 -14.55 15.63
C SER A 138 -11.37 -15.34 14.68
N LEU A 139 -11.53 -15.19 13.36
CA LEU A 139 -10.64 -15.86 12.43
C LEU A 139 -9.18 -15.37 12.56
N LEU A 140 -8.95 -14.07 12.38
CA LEU A 140 -7.59 -13.55 12.29
C LEU A 140 -6.85 -13.60 13.62
N PHE A 141 -7.47 -13.14 14.70
CA PHE A 141 -6.82 -13.08 16.00
C PHE A 141 -6.93 -14.41 16.73
N LEU A 142 -8.13 -14.96 16.93
CA LEU A 142 -8.31 -16.16 17.76
C LEU A 142 -7.86 -17.44 17.07
N ARG A 143 -7.99 -17.56 15.74
CA ARG A 143 -7.68 -18.80 15.01
C ARG A 143 -6.34 -18.80 14.29
N ILE A 144 -5.73 -17.64 14.03
CA ILE A 144 -4.47 -17.57 13.29
C ILE A 144 -3.35 -16.90 14.11
N LEU A 145 -3.48 -15.62 14.43
CA LEU A 145 -2.40 -14.84 15.06
C LEU A 145 -2.09 -15.28 16.49
N CYS A 146 -3.10 -15.41 17.36
CA CYS A 146 -2.87 -15.84 18.74
C CYS A 146 -2.28 -17.26 18.78
N PRO A 147 -2.80 -18.25 18.02
CA PRO A 147 -2.13 -19.55 17.92
C PRO A 147 -0.69 -19.46 17.43
N ALA A 148 -0.40 -18.61 16.44
CA ALA A 148 0.97 -18.41 15.96
C ALA A 148 1.90 -17.73 16.98
N LEU A 149 1.36 -16.89 17.86
CA LEU A 149 2.10 -16.29 18.98
C LEU A 149 2.42 -17.31 20.08
N ILE A 150 1.74 -18.45 20.11
CA ILE A 150 2.01 -19.57 21.03
C ILE A 150 2.82 -20.68 20.35
N LYS A 151 2.66 -20.85 19.04
CA LYS A 151 3.30 -21.86 18.20
C LYS A 151 3.90 -21.21 16.94
N PRO A 152 5.01 -20.47 17.08
CA PRO A 152 5.64 -19.74 15.98
C PRO A 152 6.06 -20.63 14.79
N GLU A 153 6.37 -21.90 15.05
CA GLU A 153 6.76 -22.88 14.04
C GLU A 153 5.69 -23.13 12.98
N MET A 154 4.42 -22.81 13.28
CA MET A 154 3.31 -22.85 12.30
C MET A 154 3.52 -21.96 11.08
N PHE A 155 4.37 -20.94 11.23
CA PHE A 155 4.76 -20.00 10.18
C PHE A 155 6.27 -19.96 10.03
N ASP A 156 6.97 -21.08 10.33
CA ASP A 156 8.41 -21.28 10.14
C ASP A 156 9.30 -20.31 10.91
N PHE A 157 8.80 -19.82 12.04
CA PHE A 157 9.63 -19.16 13.02
C PHE A 157 10.22 -20.19 13.99
N PRO A 158 11.32 -19.86 14.70
CA PRO A 158 11.86 -20.74 15.72
C PRO A 158 10.84 -21.03 16.83
N GLU A 159 10.78 -22.29 17.27
CA GLU A 159 9.95 -22.69 18.41
C GLU A 159 10.30 -21.90 19.68
N HIS A 160 9.32 -21.74 20.56
CA HIS A 160 9.56 -21.08 21.84
C HIS A 160 10.51 -21.89 22.74
N THR A 161 11.47 -21.19 23.34
CA THR A 161 12.12 -21.66 24.57
C THR A 161 11.19 -21.49 25.78
N ALA A 162 11.48 -22.20 26.88
CA ALA A 162 10.76 -22.04 28.15
C ALA A 162 10.74 -20.58 28.67
N GLN A 163 11.74 -19.76 28.29
CA GLN A 163 11.83 -18.35 28.67
C GLN A 163 11.00 -17.43 27.77
N SER A 164 10.89 -17.77 26.48
CA SER A 164 10.21 -16.93 25.49
C SER A 164 8.68 -17.16 25.42
N LEU A 165 8.20 -18.37 25.76
CA LEU A 165 6.78 -18.72 25.70
C LEU A 165 5.89 -17.79 26.56
N PRO A 166 6.24 -17.46 27.83
CA PRO A 166 5.44 -16.55 28.65
C PRO A 166 5.23 -15.18 27.97
N LEU A 167 6.22 -14.68 27.25
CA LEU A 167 6.11 -13.41 26.54
C LEU A 167 5.15 -13.52 25.35
N GLY A 168 5.22 -14.59 24.56
CA GLY A 168 4.26 -14.89 23.49
C GLY A 168 2.81 -14.98 23.99
N VAL A 169 2.60 -15.64 25.13
CA VAL A 169 1.30 -15.73 25.81
C VAL A 169 0.76 -14.36 26.20
N GLN A 170 1.60 -13.49 26.78
CA GLN A 170 1.16 -12.14 27.17
C GLN A 170 0.83 -11.27 25.96
N ILE A 171 1.60 -11.35 24.87
CA ILE A 171 1.29 -10.63 23.63
C ILE A 171 -0.07 -11.09 23.08
N ALA A 172 -0.29 -12.40 22.99
CA ALA A 172 -1.58 -12.96 22.54
C ALA A 172 -2.74 -12.49 23.42
N LYS A 173 -2.54 -12.48 24.76
CA LYS A 173 -3.55 -11.99 25.71
C LYS A 173 -3.88 -10.52 25.46
N ILE A 174 -2.89 -9.64 25.36
CA ILE A 174 -3.12 -8.20 25.10
C ILE A 174 -3.86 -7.99 23.78
N LEU A 175 -3.49 -8.72 22.72
CA LEU A 175 -4.19 -8.61 21.43
C LEU A 175 -5.65 -9.07 21.51
N GLN A 176 -5.95 -10.13 22.28
CA GLN A 176 -7.33 -10.58 22.50
C GLN A 176 -8.16 -9.55 23.27
N HIS A 177 -7.60 -8.97 24.32
CA HIS A 177 -8.26 -7.90 25.08
C HIS A 177 -8.42 -6.62 24.24
N THR A 178 -7.47 -6.33 23.35
CA THR A 178 -7.57 -5.21 22.39
C THR A 178 -8.66 -5.47 21.36
N LEU A 179 -8.82 -6.72 20.89
CA LEU A 179 -9.90 -7.11 19.99
C LEU A 179 -11.29 -6.91 20.63
N SER A 180 -11.46 -7.33 21.88
CA SER A 180 -12.73 -7.21 22.60
C SER A 180 -13.00 -5.79 23.10
N GLY A 181 -11.95 -5.00 23.33
CA GLY A 181 -12.02 -3.71 24.01
C GLY A 181 -12.23 -3.83 25.52
N THR A 182 -11.96 -5.01 26.10
CA THR A 182 -12.18 -5.27 27.52
C THR A 182 -10.87 -5.17 28.29
N PRO A 183 -10.84 -4.47 29.45
CA PRO A 183 -9.62 -4.33 30.24
C PRO A 183 -9.12 -5.69 30.76
N VAL A 184 -7.83 -5.74 31.11
CA VAL A 184 -7.20 -6.89 31.76
C VAL A 184 -7.35 -6.74 33.27
N GLY A 185 -8.20 -7.57 33.89
CA GLY A 185 -8.45 -7.57 35.33
C GLY A 185 -9.30 -6.39 35.82
N ASP A 186 -9.52 -6.32 37.14
CA ASP A 186 -10.43 -5.37 37.80
C ASP A 186 -9.76 -4.03 38.20
N SER A 187 -8.54 -3.75 37.73
CA SER A 187 -7.76 -2.58 38.17
C SER A 187 -8.03 -1.34 37.31
N ASP A 188 -8.18 -0.19 37.99
CA ASP A 188 -8.37 1.15 37.45
C ASP A 188 -7.51 1.43 36.18
N PRO A 189 -8.11 1.84 35.05
CA PRO A 189 -7.41 2.16 33.79
C PRO A 189 -6.25 3.15 33.94
N ALA A 190 -6.27 4.00 34.98
CA ALA A 190 -5.23 4.99 35.22
C ALA A 190 -3.88 4.39 35.66
N PHE A 191 -3.85 3.12 36.09
CA PHE A 191 -2.66 2.49 36.68
C PHE A 191 -2.16 1.23 35.96
N ASN A 192 -2.74 0.85 34.82
CA ASN A 192 -2.28 -0.31 34.05
C ASN A 192 -1.95 0.07 32.60
N ASP A 193 -0.66 0.13 32.28
CA ASP A 193 -0.12 0.39 30.92
C ASP A 193 -0.80 -0.47 29.84
N SER A 194 -1.24 -1.69 30.20
CA SER A 194 -1.97 -2.60 29.30
C SER A 194 -3.37 -2.09 28.95
N ASN A 195 -4.10 -1.55 29.92
CA ASN A 195 -5.46 -1.05 29.71
C ASN A 195 -5.42 0.25 28.90
N ALA A 196 -4.46 1.14 29.20
CA ALA A 196 -4.20 2.32 28.39
C ALA A 196 -3.88 1.94 26.93
N PHE A 197 -3.06 0.91 26.71
CA PHE A 197 -2.78 0.36 25.39
C PHE A 197 -4.06 -0.16 24.70
N ILE A 198 -4.86 -0.97 25.39
CA ILE A 198 -6.10 -1.54 24.84
C ILE A 198 -7.05 -0.44 24.35
N TYR A 199 -7.34 0.56 25.19
CA TYR A 199 -8.24 1.64 24.80
C TYR A 199 -7.68 2.49 23.65
N ALA A 200 -6.36 2.69 23.60
CA ALA A 200 -5.72 3.42 22.52
C ALA A 200 -5.78 2.66 21.17
N PHE A 201 -5.61 1.34 21.18
CA PHE A 201 -5.46 0.54 19.95
C PHE A 201 -6.73 -0.20 19.51
N GLN A 202 -7.76 -0.32 20.37
CA GLN A 202 -9.02 -0.97 20.02
C GLN A 202 -9.70 -0.34 18.78
N PRO A 203 -9.78 1.00 18.63
CA PRO A 203 -10.38 1.60 17.43
C PRO A 203 -9.63 1.24 16.14
N TYR A 204 -8.29 1.16 16.20
CA TYR A 204 -7.47 0.77 15.06
C TYR A 204 -7.72 -0.68 14.64
N VAL A 205 -7.84 -1.59 15.62
CA VAL A 205 -8.19 -3.00 15.36
C VAL A 205 -9.59 -3.10 14.78
N ALA A 206 -10.58 -2.40 15.35
CA ALA A 206 -11.95 -2.41 14.85
C ALA A 206 -12.04 -1.96 13.38
N ASN A 207 -11.35 -0.86 13.04
CA ASN A 207 -11.28 -0.35 11.68
C ASN A 207 -10.62 -1.34 10.71
N PHE A 208 -9.49 -1.94 11.12
CA PHE A 208 -8.83 -2.99 10.33
C PHE A 208 -9.77 -4.17 10.01
N LEU A 209 -10.56 -4.63 10.99
CA LEU A 209 -11.48 -5.76 10.80
C LEU A 209 -12.59 -5.46 9.80
N VAL A 210 -13.06 -4.21 9.74
CA VAL A 210 -14.03 -3.75 8.74
C VAL A 210 -13.40 -3.70 7.34
N ARG A 211 -12.13 -3.27 7.23
CA ARG A 211 -11.43 -3.16 5.94
C ARG A 211 -10.94 -4.50 5.39
N PHE A 212 -10.59 -5.44 6.25
CA PHE A 212 -10.01 -6.71 5.83
C PHE A 212 -10.87 -7.48 4.80
N PRO A 213 -12.20 -7.64 4.96
CA PRO A 213 -13.06 -8.31 3.98
C PRO A 213 -13.40 -7.45 2.75
N GLN A 214 -12.99 -6.17 2.69
CA GLN A 214 -13.27 -5.30 1.55
C GLN A 214 -12.35 -5.65 0.38
N ILE A 215 -12.80 -6.53 -0.49
CA ILE A 215 -12.11 -6.80 -1.75
C ILE A 215 -12.54 -5.71 -2.72
N ARG A 216 -11.62 -4.80 -3.10
CA ARG A 216 -11.84 -3.97 -4.29
C ARG A 216 -12.16 -4.94 -5.44
N ALA A 217 -13.24 -4.71 -6.17
CA ALA A 217 -13.80 -5.62 -7.18
C ALA A 217 -12.77 -5.97 -8.28
N ALA A 218 -11.83 -6.84 -7.97
CA ALA A 218 -10.86 -7.43 -8.90
C ALA A 218 -11.38 -8.79 -9.43
N PHE A 219 -12.55 -9.22 -8.98
CA PHE A 219 -13.24 -10.39 -9.48
C PHE A 219 -14.53 -9.94 -10.16
N GLY A 220 -14.44 -9.73 -11.47
CA GLY A 220 -15.62 -9.72 -12.31
C GLY A 220 -16.32 -11.06 -12.21
N ASN A 221 -17.60 -11.03 -11.84
CA ASN A 221 -18.69 -11.91 -12.28
C ASN A 221 -19.97 -11.61 -11.49
N GLU A 222 -20.27 -10.33 -11.28
CA GLU A 222 -21.68 -9.93 -11.18
C GLU A 222 -22.02 -9.30 -12.53
N GLU A 223 -23.19 -9.63 -13.08
CA GLU A 223 -23.79 -8.93 -14.21
C GLU A 223 -23.61 -7.41 -14.01
N PRO A 224 -23.45 -6.60 -15.08
CA PRO A 224 -23.13 -5.19 -14.96
C PRO A 224 -24.29 -4.42 -14.32
N GLN A 225 -24.41 -4.52 -13.00
CA GLN A 225 -24.86 -3.42 -12.18
C GLN A 225 -23.80 -2.36 -12.37
N GLN A 226 -24.19 -1.28 -13.04
CA GLN A 226 -23.39 -0.09 -13.26
C GLN A 226 -22.55 0.18 -12.01
N MET A 227 -21.26 -0.17 -12.06
CA MET A 227 -20.34 0.31 -11.04
C MET A 227 -20.47 1.83 -11.10
N PRO A 228 -20.66 2.52 -9.96
CA PRO A 228 -20.63 3.96 -9.98
C PRO A 228 -19.31 4.38 -10.63
N GLU A 229 -19.38 5.36 -11.54
CA GLU A 229 -18.25 5.98 -12.25
C GLU A 229 -17.30 6.66 -11.24
N ALA A 230 -16.68 5.86 -10.38
CA ALA A 230 -15.77 6.35 -9.36
C ALA A 230 -14.51 6.82 -10.07
N VAL A 231 -14.21 8.10 -9.93
CA VAL A 231 -12.95 8.68 -10.37
C VAL A 231 -11.81 7.99 -9.63
N THR A 232 -10.89 7.40 -10.37
CA THR A 232 -9.75 6.64 -9.84
C THR A 232 -8.44 7.40 -9.97
N SER A 233 -8.31 8.29 -10.96
CA SER A 233 -7.10 9.07 -11.19
C SER A 233 -7.43 10.43 -11.80
N VAL A 234 -6.69 11.48 -11.40
CA VAL A 234 -6.84 12.83 -11.94
C VAL A 234 -5.47 13.44 -12.18
N CYS A 235 -5.25 14.03 -13.35
CA CYS A 235 -4.04 14.76 -13.69
C CYS A 235 -4.39 16.12 -14.29
N GLY A 236 -3.98 17.19 -13.59
CA GLY A 236 -4.15 18.57 -14.05
C GLY A 236 -2.85 19.11 -14.64
N VAL A 237 -2.96 19.84 -15.74
CA VAL A 237 -1.83 20.37 -16.51
C VAL A 237 -2.08 21.83 -16.88
N GLU A 238 -1.12 22.69 -16.56
CA GLU A 238 -1.07 24.07 -17.07
C GLU A 238 -0.38 24.03 -18.43
N ALA A 239 -1.08 24.40 -19.50
CA ALA A 239 -0.48 24.42 -20.84
C ALA A 239 0.35 25.70 -20.99
N ASP A 240 1.67 25.57 -20.95
CA ASP A 240 2.65 26.67 -20.94
C ASP A 240 2.84 27.40 -22.28
N GLU A 241 1.81 27.44 -23.14
CA GLU A 241 1.85 28.25 -24.36
C GLU A 241 0.66 29.22 -24.39
N GLN A 242 1.00 30.51 -24.38
CA GLN A 242 0.17 31.69 -24.68
C GLN A 242 -1.31 31.37 -24.98
N GLY A 243 -2.13 31.31 -23.92
CA GLY A 243 -3.60 31.26 -24.04
C GLY A 243 -4.24 29.88 -24.15
N LYS A 244 -3.49 28.77 -24.01
CA LYS A 244 -4.09 27.43 -23.92
C LYS A 244 -4.53 27.16 -22.48
N GLY A 245 -5.84 27.19 -22.22
CA GLY A 245 -6.42 26.94 -20.89
C GLY A 245 -5.99 25.63 -20.21
N LYS A 246 -6.28 25.50 -18.91
CA LYS A 246 -5.89 24.33 -18.11
C LYS A 246 -6.54 23.04 -18.63
N LEU A 247 -5.72 22.01 -18.81
CA LEU A 247 -6.15 20.66 -19.18
C LEU A 247 -6.30 19.80 -17.94
N LEU A 248 -7.35 18.99 -17.89
CA LEU A 248 -7.63 18.07 -16.79
C LEU A 248 -8.00 16.72 -17.39
N LEU A 249 -7.24 15.69 -17.04
CA LEU A 249 -7.52 14.31 -17.42
C LEU A 249 -8.10 13.58 -16.20
N VAL A 250 -9.22 12.88 -16.40
CA VAL A 250 -9.94 12.17 -15.35
C VAL A 250 -10.15 10.73 -15.79
N GLY A 251 -9.60 9.80 -15.02
CA GLY A 251 -9.76 8.37 -15.20
C GLY A 251 -10.79 7.79 -14.25
N SER A 252 -11.55 6.78 -14.69
CA SER A 252 -12.56 6.10 -13.89
C SER A 252 -12.27 4.61 -13.69
N ALA A 253 -12.93 4.03 -12.69
CA ALA A 253 -12.95 2.59 -12.43
C ALA A 253 -13.57 1.78 -13.59
N GLY A 254 -14.45 2.41 -14.38
CA GLY A 254 -15.03 1.82 -15.60
C GLY A 254 -14.09 1.83 -16.80
N GLY A 255 -12.89 2.40 -16.67
CA GLY A 255 -11.93 2.55 -17.75
C GLY A 255 -12.20 3.72 -18.67
N GLU A 256 -13.08 4.64 -18.28
CA GLU A 256 -13.23 5.89 -19.03
C GLU A 256 -12.08 6.84 -18.71
N LEU A 257 -11.56 7.50 -19.74
CA LEU A 257 -10.61 8.60 -19.63
C LEU A 257 -11.22 9.83 -20.30
N VAL A 258 -11.52 10.84 -19.49
CA VAL A 258 -12.13 12.10 -19.93
C VAL A 258 -11.08 13.20 -19.95
N VAL A 259 -10.97 13.91 -21.06
CA VAL A 259 -10.10 15.09 -21.22
C VAL A 259 -10.97 16.33 -21.18
N LEU A 260 -10.73 17.18 -20.19
CA LEU A 260 -11.43 18.43 -19.97
C LEU A 260 -10.49 19.61 -20.21
N ARG A 261 -11.02 20.70 -20.76
CA ARG A 261 -10.37 22.02 -20.80
C ARG A 261 -11.37 23.06 -20.32
N GLU A 262 -11.00 23.84 -19.30
CA GLU A 262 -11.85 24.94 -18.81
C GLU A 262 -13.32 24.53 -18.55
N LYS A 263 -13.52 23.33 -17.98
CA LYS A 263 -14.83 22.70 -17.71
C LYS A 263 -15.58 22.15 -18.93
N LEU A 264 -15.02 22.23 -20.13
CA LEU A 264 -15.56 21.61 -21.33
C LEU A 264 -14.92 20.24 -21.55
N GLU A 265 -15.75 19.21 -21.77
CA GLU A 265 -15.29 17.90 -22.23
C GLU A 265 -14.82 18.02 -23.68
N LEU A 266 -13.51 17.87 -23.89
CA LEU A 266 -12.91 17.83 -25.22
C LEU A 266 -13.05 16.45 -25.85
N ARG A 267 -12.85 15.42 -25.03
CA ARG A 267 -12.79 14.03 -25.49
C ARG A 267 -13.05 13.05 -24.37
N ARG A 268 -13.60 11.90 -24.73
CA ARG A 268 -13.71 10.71 -23.89
C ARG A 268 -13.15 9.51 -24.61
N PHE A 269 -12.36 8.72 -23.91
CA PHE A 269 -11.80 7.46 -24.38
C PHE A 269 -12.30 6.34 -23.49
N GLN A 270 -12.58 5.18 -24.09
CA GLN A 270 -12.84 3.94 -23.37
C GLN A 270 -11.59 3.07 -23.42
N LEU A 271 -10.96 2.87 -22.28
CA LEU A 271 -9.83 1.95 -22.11
C LEU A 271 -10.32 0.55 -21.72
N GLU A 272 -9.42 -0.43 -21.78
CA GLU A 272 -9.75 -1.83 -21.51
C GLU A 272 -9.93 -2.16 -20.03
N GLY A 273 -9.46 -1.30 -19.12
CA GLY A 273 -9.57 -1.49 -17.69
C GLY A 273 -9.58 -0.15 -16.96
N ALA A 274 -9.86 -0.22 -15.65
CA ALA A 274 -9.83 0.92 -14.75
C ALA A 274 -8.54 1.73 -14.90
N VAL A 275 -8.66 3.05 -15.00
CA VAL A 275 -7.50 3.96 -15.09
C VAL A 275 -6.86 4.06 -13.70
N GLU A 276 -5.65 3.54 -13.53
CA GLU A 276 -4.96 3.57 -12.23
C GLU A 276 -4.09 4.83 -12.08
N HIS A 277 -3.41 5.23 -13.16
CA HIS A 277 -2.47 6.34 -13.09
C HIS A 277 -2.43 7.15 -14.39
N ILE A 278 -2.35 8.48 -14.26
CA ILE A 278 -2.17 9.42 -15.37
C ILE A 278 -0.94 10.28 -15.06
N CYS A 279 -0.01 10.36 -16.01
CA CYS A 279 1.19 11.17 -15.92
C CYS A 279 1.31 12.04 -17.17
N PHE A 280 1.55 13.34 -17.02
CA PHE A 280 1.73 14.24 -18.16
C PHE A 280 3.20 14.31 -18.61
N ASP A 281 3.46 14.10 -19.90
CA ASP A 281 4.71 14.50 -20.56
C ASP A 281 4.57 15.93 -21.08
N ARG A 282 5.62 16.73 -20.87
CA ARG A 282 5.69 18.15 -21.22
C ARG A 282 5.52 18.44 -22.72
N ASP A 283 5.63 17.42 -23.57
CA ASP A 283 5.42 17.57 -25.02
C ASP A 283 3.94 17.46 -25.43
N GLY A 284 3.00 17.46 -24.47
CA GLY A 284 1.56 17.38 -24.75
C GLY A 284 1.02 15.96 -24.87
N GLU A 285 1.87 14.95 -24.64
CA GLU A 285 1.49 13.54 -24.52
C GLU A 285 1.20 13.21 -23.05
N CYS A 286 0.12 12.50 -22.77
CA CYS A 286 -0.22 11.96 -21.46
C CYS A 286 -0.01 10.46 -21.47
N ILE A 287 0.64 9.94 -20.44
CA ILE A 287 0.84 8.51 -20.26
C ILE A 287 -0.18 8.02 -19.26
N VAL A 288 -1.00 7.06 -19.70
CA VAL A 288 -2.08 6.49 -18.90
C VAL A 288 -1.81 5.01 -18.68
N GLY A 289 -1.95 4.55 -17.44
CA GLY A 289 -1.84 3.15 -17.08
C GLY A 289 -3.15 2.60 -16.55
N ASP A 290 -3.51 1.39 -16.97
CA ASP A 290 -4.71 0.70 -16.49
C ASP A 290 -4.40 -0.49 -15.55
N VAL A 291 -5.44 -0.95 -14.86
CA VAL A 291 -5.39 -2.09 -13.92
C VAL A 291 -5.00 -3.41 -14.61
N LEU A 292 -5.13 -3.51 -15.93
CA LEU A 292 -4.80 -4.71 -16.71
C LEU A 292 -3.33 -4.75 -17.15
N GLY A 293 -2.56 -3.71 -16.82
CA GLY A 293 -1.16 -3.55 -17.18
C GLY A 293 -0.97 -3.03 -18.60
N ASN A 294 -1.91 -2.28 -19.15
CA ASN A 294 -1.69 -1.54 -20.39
C ASN A 294 -1.20 -0.12 -20.09
N LEU A 295 -0.28 0.35 -20.92
CA LEU A 295 0.15 1.74 -21.02
C LEU A 295 -0.37 2.33 -22.32
N TYR A 296 -0.83 3.57 -22.25
CA TYR A 296 -1.34 4.34 -23.38
C TYR A 296 -0.60 5.68 -23.45
N GLY A 297 -0.18 6.07 -24.65
CA GLY A 297 0.19 7.45 -24.95
C GLY A 297 -1.03 8.16 -25.52
N VAL A 298 -1.51 9.20 -24.86
CA VAL A 298 -2.78 9.87 -25.13
C VAL A 298 -2.55 11.36 -25.30
N THR A 299 -3.12 11.95 -26.35
CA THR A 299 -3.21 13.41 -26.48
C THR A 299 -4.63 13.86 -26.17
N GLN A 300 -4.87 15.17 -26.20
CA GLN A 300 -6.22 15.72 -26.13
C GLN A 300 -7.16 15.26 -27.27
N HIS A 301 -6.62 14.63 -28.33
CA HIS A 301 -7.38 14.25 -29.52
C HIS A 301 -7.49 12.75 -29.74
N GLU A 302 -6.42 11.99 -29.45
CA GLU A 302 -6.32 10.58 -29.81
C GLU A 302 -5.42 9.76 -28.87
N ILE A 303 -5.53 8.44 -28.98
CA ILE A 303 -4.58 7.49 -28.39
C ILE A 303 -3.50 7.22 -29.45
N LEU A 304 -2.29 7.69 -29.19
CA LEU A 304 -1.14 7.56 -30.10
C LEU A 304 -0.61 6.12 -30.15
N TRP A 305 -0.54 5.46 -28.99
CA TRP A 305 -0.05 4.10 -28.89
C TRP A 305 -0.59 3.40 -27.64
N LYS A 306 -0.58 2.07 -27.71
CA LYS A 306 -0.94 1.18 -26.61
C LYS A 306 0.09 0.06 -26.51
N ARG A 307 0.57 -0.22 -25.30
CA ARG A 307 1.52 -1.30 -25.02
C ARG A 307 1.14 -2.04 -23.75
N ARG A 308 1.17 -3.37 -23.80
CA ARG A 308 0.98 -4.19 -22.61
C ARG A 308 2.32 -4.42 -21.94
N LEU A 309 2.37 -4.23 -20.62
CA LEU A 309 3.57 -4.48 -19.83
C LEU A 309 4.03 -5.95 -19.96
N PRO A 310 5.34 -6.20 -20.03
CA PRO A 310 5.89 -7.54 -20.12
C PRO A 310 5.64 -8.32 -18.83
N ILE A 311 5.44 -9.63 -18.96
CA ILE A 311 5.47 -10.54 -17.81
C ILE A 311 6.93 -10.82 -17.50
N ILE A 312 7.43 -10.25 -16.41
CA ILE A 312 8.79 -10.52 -15.94
C ILE A 312 8.74 -11.71 -15.01
N ALA A 313 9.43 -12.79 -15.37
CA ALA A 313 9.63 -13.92 -14.47
C ALA A 313 10.47 -13.46 -13.26
N PRO A 314 10.09 -13.84 -12.02
CA PRO A 314 10.95 -13.57 -10.87
C PRO A 314 12.33 -14.20 -11.12
N ARG A 315 13.40 -13.44 -10.92
CA ARG A 315 14.76 -14.00 -10.93
C ARG A 315 14.95 -14.78 -9.63
N ASP A 316 15.28 -16.06 -9.73
CA ASP A 316 15.49 -16.97 -8.60
C ASP A 316 16.68 -16.56 -7.68
N ASP A 317 17.50 -15.60 -8.10
CA ASP A 317 18.74 -15.20 -7.41
C ASP A 317 18.51 -14.33 -6.16
N ILE A 318 17.31 -13.77 -5.96
CA ILE A 318 16.94 -13.05 -4.74
C ILE A 318 16.08 -14.04 -3.94
N GLY A 319 16.74 -14.86 -3.12
CA GLY A 319 16.19 -16.03 -2.45
C GLY A 319 14.74 -15.89 -2.02
N GLU A 320 13.94 -16.94 -2.23
CA GLU A 320 12.48 -17.02 -2.11
C GLU A 320 11.87 -16.16 -0.98
N GLU A 321 11.77 -14.85 -1.20
CA GLU A 321 11.07 -13.96 -0.28
C GLU A 321 9.58 -14.08 -0.61
N TYR A 322 8.96 -15.10 -0.02
CA TYR A 322 7.54 -15.46 -0.13
C TYR A 322 6.56 -14.29 0.13
N PHE A 323 7.02 -13.15 0.66
CA PHE A 323 6.15 -12.06 1.10
C PHE A 323 5.38 -11.38 -0.04
N TYR A 324 5.99 -11.24 -1.21
CA TYR A 324 5.35 -10.62 -2.38
C TYR A 324 5.18 -11.67 -3.47
N PRO A 325 4.01 -12.32 -3.60
CA PRO A 325 3.80 -13.33 -4.62
C PRO A 325 3.98 -12.71 -6.01
N SER A 326 4.55 -13.48 -6.94
CA SER A 326 4.63 -13.06 -8.34
C SER A 326 3.23 -12.81 -8.87
N VAL A 327 2.99 -11.61 -9.41
CA VAL A 327 1.68 -11.27 -9.96
C VAL A 327 1.60 -11.88 -11.36
N ALA A 328 0.60 -12.73 -11.59
CA ALA A 328 0.43 -13.45 -12.86
C ALA A 328 0.22 -12.51 -14.07
N LYS A 329 -0.20 -11.27 -13.82
CA LYS A 329 -0.29 -10.19 -14.80
C LYS A 329 0.28 -8.91 -14.17
N PRO A 330 1.18 -8.19 -14.85
CA PRO A 330 1.63 -6.89 -14.35
C PRO A 330 0.43 -5.94 -14.30
N THR A 331 0.31 -5.15 -13.23
CA THR A 331 -0.63 -4.03 -13.12
C THR A 331 0.17 -2.74 -13.09
N VAL A 332 -0.44 -1.60 -13.41
CA VAL A 332 0.22 -0.31 -13.18
C VAL A 332 -0.10 0.15 -11.75
N GLN A 333 0.91 0.40 -10.93
CA GLN A 333 0.76 1.00 -9.60
C GLN A 333 1.10 2.50 -9.60
N ALA A 334 2.21 2.86 -10.25
CA ALA A 334 2.63 4.25 -10.38
C ALA A 334 3.38 4.47 -11.69
N ILE A 335 3.26 5.67 -12.24
CA ILE A 335 3.99 6.11 -13.44
C ILE A 335 4.69 7.42 -13.15
N ALA A 336 5.96 7.53 -13.51
CA ALA A 336 6.67 8.80 -13.58
C ALA A 336 7.33 8.98 -14.94
N HIS A 337 7.05 10.10 -15.58
CA HIS A 337 7.81 10.59 -16.74
C HIS A 337 9.03 11.37 -16.23
N ALA A 338 10.22 11.05 -16.73
CA ALA A 338 11.47 11.62 -16.27
C ALA A 338 12.45 11.89 -17.43
N LYS A 339 13.14 13.04 -17.40
CA LYS A 339 14.30 13.34 -18.23
C LYS A 339 15.57 12.90 -17.52
N LEU A 340 16.28 11.92 -18.10
CA LEU A 340 17.47 11.33 -17.50
C LEU A 340 18.60 11.28 -18.54
N LEU A 341 19.85 11.41 -18.11
CA LEU A 341 20.99 11.14 -18.98
C LEU A 341 21.10 9.65 -19.29
N ASP A 342 21.29 9.34 -20.56
CA ASP A 342 21.57 7.98 -21.04
C ASP A 342 23.07 7.67 -21.07
N VAL A 343 23.43 6.53 -21.66
CA VAL A 343 24.82 6.05 -21.82
C VAL A 343 25.71 7.01 -22.61
N GLU A 344 25.14 7.86 -23.46
CA GLU A 344 25.87 8.84 -24.28
C GLU A 344 25.98 10.21 -23.60
N LYS A 345 25.37 10.36 -22.41
CA LYS A 345 25.14 11.67 -21.74
C LYS A 345 24.18 12.53 -22.56
N THR A 346 23.32 11.88 -23.33
CA THR A 346 22.23 12.55 -24.01
C THR A 346 21.04 12.56 -23.06
N LEU A 347 20.44 13.74 -22.92
CA LEU A 347 19.23 13.88 -22.12
C LEU A 347 18.08 13.20 -22.85
N SER A 348 17.61 12.10 -22.30
CA SER A 348 16.60 11.22 -22.89
C SER A 348 15.37 11.14 -22.00
N LYS A 349 14.21 10.92 -22.62
CA LYS A 349 12.94 10.80 -21.90
C LYS A 349 12.65 9.34 -21.58
N TYR A 350 12.30 9.09 -20.33
CA TYR A 350 11.93 7.77 -19.86
C TYR A 350 10.62 7.81 -19.09
N VAL A 351 9.97 6.67 -19.08
CA VAL A 351 8.71 6.42 -18.41
C VAL A 351 8.96 5.25 -17.49
N LEU A 352 9.00 5.56 -16.20
CA LEU A 352 9.24 4.61 -15.13
C LEU A 352 7.90 4.10 -14.64
N VAL A 353 7.74 2.78 -14.60
CA VAL A 353 6.47 2.15 -14.23
C VAL A 353 6.70 1.18 -13.08
N ALA A 354 6.02 1.45 -11.97
CA ALA A 354 5.94 0.53 -10.85
C ALA A 354 4.81 -0.48 -11.13
N THR A 355 5.13 -1.77 -11.05
CA THR A 355 4.21 -2.85 -11.43
C THR A 355 3.53 -3.54 -10.24
N GLY A 356 3.78 -3.03 -9.02
CA GLY A 356 3.45 -3.73 -7.78
C GLY A 356 4.37 -4.92 -7.48
N GLN A 357 5.45 -5.08 -8.26
CA GLN A 357 6.48 -6.07 -8.04
C GLN A 357 7.80 -5.42 -7.59
N LYS A 358 8.79 -6.24 -7.23
CA LYS A 358 10.14 -5.83 -6.81
C LYS A 358 11.02 -5.34 -7.96
N HIS A 359 10.45 -4.55 -8.85
CA HIS A 359 11.18 -3.90 -9.90
C HIS A 359 10.42 -2.67 -10.42
N LEU A 360 11.17 -1.78 -11.07
CA LEU A 360 10.63 -0.73 -11.93
C LEU A 360 10.92 -1.09 -13.39
N LEU A 361 9.93 -0.88 -14.24
CA LEU A 361 10.11 -0.94 -15.68
C LEU A 361 10.58 0.42 -16.18
N VAL A 362 11.62 0.43 -17.00
CA VAL A 362 12.08 1.62 -17.72
C VAL A 362 11.61 1.48 -19.16
N THR A 363 10.72 2.37 -19.59
CA THR A 363 10.19 2.38 -20.95
C THR A 363 10.37 3.73 -21.62
N HIS A 364 10.30 3.78 -22.94
CA HIS A 364 10.15 5.04 -23.70
C HIS A 364 9.12 4.79 -24.81
N ARG A 365 8.03 5.56 -24.78
CA ARG A 365 6.84 5.36 -25.63
C ARG A 365 6.32 3.92 -25.61
N GLY A 366 6.30 3.32 -24.41
CA GLY A 366 5.85 1.96 -24.14
C GLY A 366 6.75 0.85 -24.68
N LYS A 367 7.92 1.16 -25.25
CA LYS A 367 8.95 0.16 -25.57
C LYS A 367 9.81 -0.07 -24.33
N ASP A 368 10.04 -1.34 -23.99
CA ASP A 368 10.84 -1.72 -22.84
C ASP A 368 12.34 -1.49 -23.09
N PHE A 369 13.02 -0.81 -22.16
CA PHE A 369 14.47 -0.55 -22.19
C PHE A 369 15.22 -1.25 -21.06
N GLY A 370 14.56 -1.53 -19.94
CA GLY A 370 15.22 -2.20 -18.84
C GLY A 370 14.34 -2.39 -17.62
N VAL A 371 14.91 -3.11 -16.65
CA VAL A 371 14.28 -3.43 -15.37
C VAL A 371 15.24 -3.02 -14.27
N ILE A 372 14.77 -2.20 -13.35
CA ILE A 372 15.53 -1.80 -12.16
C ILE A 372 15.03 -2.64 -11.00
N PRO A 373 15.84 -3.55 -10.43
CA PRO A 373 15.42 -4.33 -9.28
C PRO A 373 15.23 -3.42 -8.06
N THR A 374 14.20 -3.71 -7.26
CA THR A 374 13.92 -3.01 -6.02
C THR A 374 13.87 -4.00 -4.85
N ARG A 375 14.08 -3.51 -3.62
CA ARG A 375 13.99 -4.37 -2.43
C ARG A 375 12.54 -4.75 -2.12
N THR A 376 11.62 -3.83 -2.39
CA THR A 376 10.19 -3.98 -2.18
C THR A 376 9.40 -3.41 -3.34
N PRO A 377 8.12 -3.80 -3.49
CA PRO A 377 7.23 -3.15 -4.43
C PRO A 377 7.15 -1.64 -4.19
N ILE A 378 7.35 -0.90 -5.28
CA ILE A 378 7.18 0.55 -5.27
C ILE A 378 5.70 0.86 -5.41
N SER A 379 5.17 1.66 -4.49
CA SER A 379 3.77 2.10 -4.47
C SER A 379 3.59 3.47 -5.14
N THR A 380 4.62 4.32 -5.10
CA THR A 380 4.55 5.68 -5.66
C THR A 380 5.88 6.08 -6.31
N LEU A 381 5.76 6.88 -7.38
CA LEU A 381 6.87 7.50 -8.09
C LEU A 381 6.60 8.99 -8.23
N ALA A 382 7.65 9.80 -8.15
CA ALA A 382 7.58 11.22 -8.45
C ALA A 382 8.81 11.65 -9.25
N SER A 383 8.60 12.46 -10.28
CA SER A 383 9.65 13.10 -11.05
C SER A 383 9.70 14.58 -10.68
N ILE A 384 10.87 15.06 -10.28
CA ILE A 384 11.09 16.43 -9.81
C ILE A 384 12.10 17.08 -10.75
N PRO A 385 11.72 18.11 -11.51
CA PRO A 385 12.66 18.79 -12.41
C PRO A 385 13.72 19.57 -11.64
N VAL A 386 15.00 19.29 -11.89
CA VAL A 386 16.13 19.97 -11.25
C VAL A 386 17.19 20.29 -12.31
N GLY A 387 17.12 21.50 -12.86
CA GLY A 387 17.95 21.88 -14.01
C GLY A 387 17.47 21.16 -15.28
N ASP A 388 18.40 20.52 -16.00
CA ASP A 388 18.11 19.81 -17.24
C ASP A 388 17.64 18.37 -17.01
N GLU A 389 18.00 17.77 -15.87
CA GLU A 389 17.62 16.41 -15.48
C GLU A 389 16.53 16.40 -14.41
N ASP A 390 15.74 15.34 -14.40
CA ASP A 390 14.76 15.11 -13.35
C ASP A 390 15.37 14.24 -12.24
N VAL A 391 15.13 14.63 -10.99
CA VAL A 391 15.32 13.76 -9.82
C VAL A 391 14.08 12.89 -9.67
N VAL A 392 14.24 11.59 -9.87
CA VAL A 392 13.15 10.64 -9.63
C VAL A 392 13.25 10.05 -8.24
N LEU A 393 12.16 10.19 -7.48
CA LEU A 393 11.98 9.55 -6.19
C LEU A 393 10.97 8.41 -6.31
N ALA A 394 11.28 7.31 -5.63
CA ALA A 394 10.42 6.13 -5.53
C ALA A 394 10.23 5.78 -4.07
N ALA A 395 9.01 5.45 -3.65
CA ALA A 395 8.80 4.89 -2.32
C ALA A 395 7.95 3.64 -2.40
N GLY A 396 8.35 2.67 -1.60
CA GLY A 396 7.57 1.49 -1.31
C GLY A 396 6.98 1.57 0.09
N GLU A 397 6.58 0.42 0.60
CA GLU A 397 5.80 0.37 1.81
C GLU A 397 6.62 0.42 3.08
N GLU A 398 7.91 0.12 3.05
CA GLU A 398 8.74 0.17 4.26
C GLU A 398 9.01 1.59 4.79
N GLY A 399 8.60 2.63 4.06
CA GLY A 399 8.93 4.02 4.42
C GLY A 399 10.33 4.44 3.97
N VAL A 400 11.03 3.60 3.21
CA VAL A 400 12.27 3.96 2.52
C VAL A 400 11.92 4.71 1.23
N ILE A 401 12.60 5.82 1.03
CA ILE A 401 12.48 6.67 -0.14
C ILE A 401 13.78 6.53 -0.90
N TYR A 402 13.67 6.08 -2.14
CA TYR A 402 14.77 5.82 -3.04
C TYR A 402 14.91 6.95 -4.04
N ARG A 403 16.15 7.24 -4.45
CA ARG A 403 16.46 8.08 -5.59
C ARG A 403 16.97 7.21 -6.72
N LEU A 404 16.48 7.49 -7.93
CA LEU A 404 17.04 6.90 -9.15
C LEU A 404 18.39 7.54 -9.46
N VAL A 405 19.40 6.70 -9.65
CA VAL A 405 20.74 7.11 -10.06
C VAL A 405 21.17 6.31 -11.28
N SER A 406 21.96 6.93 -12.15
CA SER A 406 22.61 6.27 -13.27
C SER A 406 24.07 5.97 -12.92
N TYR A 407 24.49 4.71 -13.04
CA TYR A 407 25.90 4.33 -12.93
C TYR A 407 26.50 4.09 -14.30
N ARG A 408 27.78 4.43 -14.42
CA ARG A 408 28.66 3.95 -15.47
C ARG A 408 29.79 3.19 -14.81
N ASP A 409 29.83 1.87 -15.00
CA ASP A 409 30.99 1.11 -14.55
C ASP A 409 32.22 1.56 -15.36
N THR A 410 33.24 2.06 -14.65
CA THR A 410 34.51 2.50 -15.24
C THR A 410 35.49 1.34 -15.45
N ILE A 411 35.03 0.09 -15.35
CA ILE A 411 35.90 -1.09 -15.49
C ILE A 411 36.21 -1.30 -16.98
N PRO A 412 37.48 -1.38 -17.38
CA PRO A 412 37.87 -1.44 -18.78
C PRO A 412 37.73 -2.87 -19.32
N LYS A 413 36.52 -3.28 -19.70
CA LYS A 413 36.31 -4.39 -20.66
C LYS A 413 35.12 -4.09 -21.58
N ASP A 414 35.47 -3.82 -22.84
CA ASP A 414 34.69 -3.81 -24.10
C ASP A 414 33.28 -3.21 -24.21
N MET A 415 32.50 -2.99 -23.15
CA MET A 415 31.36 -2.06 -23.13
C MET A 415 31.13 -1.56 -21.70
N SER A 416 30.97 -0.25 -21.52
CA SER A 416 30.55 0.30 -20.24
C SER A 416 29.10 -0.13 -19.95
N ASP A 417 28.88 -0.97 -18.95
CA ASP A 417 27.55 -1.31 -18.48
C ASP A 417 26.91 -0.07 -17.82
N PHE A 418 26.13 0.68 -18.61
CA PHE A 418 25.27 1.73 -18.11
C PHE A 418 24.05 1.09 -17.47
N ARG A 419 23.76 1.46 -16.22
CA ARG A 419 22.59 0.96 -15.52
C ARG A 419 21.94 2.04 -14.67
N PHE A 420 20.61 1.99 -14.62
CA PHE A 420 19.84 2.68 -13.60
C PHE A 420 19.75 1.81 -12.35
N ALA A 421 19.86 2.43 -11.17
CA ALA A 421 19.59 1.77 -9.91
C ALA A 421 18.95 2.72 -8.90
N LEU A 422 18.33 2.13 -7.88
CA LEU A 422 17.71 2.86 -6.78
C LEU A 422 18.64 2.87 -5.57
N GLU A 423 19.05 4.05 -5.14
CA GLU A 423 19.77 4.25 -3.89
C GLU A 423 18.83 4.76 -2.81
N MET A 424 19.06 4.35 -1.55
CA MET A 424 18.32 4.91 -0.42
C MET A 424 18.64 6.40 -0.30
N TRP A 425 17.60 7.23 -0.34
CA TRP A 425 17.70 8.68 -0.29
C TRP A 425 17.27 9.25 1.06
N ALA A 426 16.13 8.78 1.57
CA ALA A 426 15.58 9.18 2.85
C ALA A 426 14.76 8.05 3.47
N HIS A 427 14.39 8.19 4.74
CA HIS A 427 13.56 7.22 5.45
C HIS A 427 12.54 7.92 6.35
N VAL A 428 11.28 7.51 6.25
CA VAL A 428 10.17 7.93 7.11
C VAL A 428 9.67 6.76 7.95
N THR A 429 9.01 7.07 9.06
CA THR A 429 8.50 6.03 9.99
C THR A 429 7.16 5.43 9.56
N PHE A 430 6.58 5.90 8.46
CA PHE A 430 5.27 5.52 7.95
C PHE A 430 5.35 5.05 6.50
N SER A 431 4.35 4.30 6.02
CA SER A 431 4.33 3.84 4.61
C SER A 431 3.92 4.99 3.71
N VAL A 432 4.66 5.22 2.63
CA VAL A 432 4.39 6.33 1.73
C VAL A 432 3.31 5.96 0.72
N ALA A 433 2.23 6.74 0.70
CA ALA A 433 1.14 6.63 -0.26
C ALA A 433 1.39 7.49 -1.51
N LYS A 434 1.97 8.68 -1.35
CA LYS A 434 2.20 9.63 -2.46
C LYS A 434 3.42 10.50 -2.20
N ILE A 435 4.14 10.86 -3.26
CA ILE A 435 5.20 11.86 -3.26
C ILE A 435 4.81 12.97 -4.24
N LEU A 436 5.01 14.23 -3.86
CA LEU A 436 4.79 15.39 -4.72
C LEU A 436 5.98 16.35 -4.71
N PRO A 437 6.34 16.92 -5.88
CA PRO A 437 7.29 18.02 -5.95
C PRO A 437 6.70 19.28 -5.33
N VAL A 438 7.48 19.97 -4.50
CA VAL A 438 7.12 21.28 -3.93
C VAL A 438 7.83 22.35 -4.76
N LYS A 439 7.11 23.39 -5.20
CA LYS A 439 7.75 24.44 -6.01
C LYS A 439 8.57 25.33 -5.06
N ILE A 440 9.87 25.45 -5.32
CA ILE A 440 10.73 26.45 -4.69
C ILE A 440 10.91 27.58 -5.71
N GLN A 441 10.66 28.83 -5.32
CA GLN A 441 11.18 29.96 -6.08
C GLN A 441 12.67 30.09 -5.76
N VAL A 442 13.53 29.62 -6.66
CA VAL A 442 14.98 29.76 -6.50
C VAL A 442 15.37 31.12 -7.09
N SER A 443 15.97 31.99 -6.27
CA SER A 443 16.63 33.20 -6.77
C SER A 443 17.82 32.81 -7.64
N THR A 444 18.05 33.54 -8.73
CA THR A 444 18.90 33.19 -9.89
C THR A 444 20.40 33.05 -9.62
N SER A 445 20.85 32.88 -8.38
CA SER A 445 22.26 32.67 -8.03
C SER A 445 22.55 31.20 -7.70
N GLU A 446 23.38 30.56 -8.53
CA GLU A 446 24.05 29.26 -8.32
C GLU A 446 23.20 28.17 -7.64
N THR A 447 22.30 27.55 -8.42
CA THR A 447 21.59 26.32 -8.05
C THR A 447 22.56 25.23 -7.64
N LYS A 448 22.71 24.96 -6.35
CA LYS A 448 23.35 23.74 -5.87
C LYS A 448 22.50 22.54 -6.36
N GLN A 449 23.16 21.46 -6.79
CA GLN A 449 22.54 20.24 -7.35
C GLN A 449 21.50 19.55 -6.43
N PHE A 450 21.33 20.02 -5.20
CA PHE A 450 20.43 19.45 -4.19
C PHE A 450 19.27 20.38 -3.78
N ASP A 451 19.11 21.52 -4.45
CA ASP A 451 18.10 22.52 -4.06
C ASP A 451 16.73 22.24 -4.70
N PHE A 452 16.09 21.17 -4.23
CA PHE A 452 14.70 20.84 -4.56
C PHE A 452 13.94 20.45 -3.29
N ALA A 453 12.64 20.72 -3.25
CA ALA A 453 11.78 20.34 -2.15
C ALA A 453 10.71 19.37 -2.62
N TRP A 454 10.31 18.50 -1.71
CA TRP A 454 9.27 17.51 -1.97
C TRP A 454 8.58 17.14 -0.67
N ILE A 455 7.35 16.65 -0.82
CA ILE A 455 6.50 16.26 0.29
C ILE A 455 5.99 14.85 0.05
N CYS A 456 5.85 14.08 1.12
CA CYS A 456 5.25 12.75 1.04
C CYS A 456 4.06 12.63 2.01
N LEU A 457 3.04 11.90 1.56
CA LEU A 457 1.86 11.52 2.32
C LEU A 457 1.98 10.07 2.76
N GLY A 458 1.71 9.81 4.03
CA GLY A 458 1.57 8.49 4.61
C GLY A 458 0.18 7.91 4.41
N VAL A 459 0.08 6.58 4.36
CA VAL A 459 -1.19 5.85 4.24
C VAL A 459 -2.19 6.15 5.37
N ASP A 460 -1.71 6.62 6.52
CA ASP A 460 -2.52 6.96 7.69
C ASP A 460 -2.68 8.48 7.88
N GLY A 461 -2.26 9.29 6.90
CA GLY A 461 -2.41 10.75 6.94
C GLY A 461 -1.25 11.52 7.55
N GLU A 462 -0.13 10.87 7.85
CA GLU A 462 1.12 11.58 8.15
C GLU A 462 1.64 12.31 6.92
N VAL A 463 2.32 13.44 7.12
CA VAL A 463 2.93 14.19 6.04
C VAL A 463 4.34 14.55 6.45
N ALA A 464 5.31 14.44 5.53
CA ALA A 464 6.66 14.92 5.77
C ALA A 464 7.16 15.75 4.58
N LEU A 465 7.71 16.93 4.90
CA LEU A 465 8.32 17.87 3.97
C LEU A 465 9.85 17.73 4.03
N PHE A 466 10.46 17.71 2.85
CA PHE A 466 11.89 17.54 2.66
C PHE A 466 12.46 18.62 1.75
N ARG A 467 13.74 18.97 1.99
CA ARG A 467 14.61 19.73 1.09
C ARG A 467 15.83 18.87 0.79
N GLY A 468 15.97 18.42 -0.46
CA GLY A 468 16.95 17.41 -0.83
C GLY A 468 16.73 16.11 -0.04
N GLN A 469 17.66 15.76 0.85
CA GLN A 469 17.56 14.62 1.77
C GLN A 469 17.05 15.00 3.17
N GLU A 470 17.11 16.29 3.52
CA GLU A 470 16.84 16.77 4.86
C GLU A 470 15.34 16.87 5.12
N ARG A 471 14.87 16.27 6.21
CA ARG A 471 13.48 16.38 6.65
C ARG A 471 13.28 17.70 7.38
N VAL A 472 12.62 18.65 6.72
CA VAL A 472 12.34 19.99 7.25
C VAL A 472 11.23 19.93 8.28
N LYS A 473 10.14 19.22 8.00
CA LYS A 473 8.95 19.19 8.87
C LYS A 473 8.20 17.88 8.73
N GLN A 474 7.57 17.43 9.81
CA GLN A 474 6.67 16.30 9.81
C GLN A 474 5.40 16.64 10.59
N TRP A 475 4.26 16.31 10.01
CA TRP A 475 2.96 16.37 10.65
C TRP A 475 2.47 14.95 10.88
N SER A 476 1.98 14.68 12.08
CA SER A 476 1.24 13.44 12.35
C SER A 476 -0.22 13.61 11.95
N ALA A 477 -0.94 12.51 11.70
CA ALA A 477 -2.39 12.57 11.49
C ALA A 477 -3.13 13.32 12.61
N ALA A 478 -2.64 13.20 13.86
CA ALA A 478 -3.15 13.89 15.04
C ALA A 478 -2.79 15.40 15.08
N SER A 479 -1.70 15.82 14.44
CA SER A 479 -1.32 17.23 14.33
C SER A 479 -2.36 18.05 13.57
N PHE A 480 -3.23 17.39 12.82
CA PHE A 480 -4.30 18.00 12.03
C PHE A 480 -5.69 17.90 12.70
N SER A 481 -5.80 17.31 13.89
CA SER A 481 -7.08 17.20 14.63
C SER A 481 -7.17 18.24 15.74
N SER A 482 -7.97 19.29 15.54
CA SER A 482 -8.33 20.26 16.59
C SER A 482 -9.54 19.83 17.44
N ALA A 483 -10.29 18.81 17.01
CA ALA A 483 -11.50 18.33 17.69
C ALA A 483 -11.33 16.90 18.24
N ARG A 484 -11.74 16.69 19.50
CA ARG A 484 -11.58 15.42 20.25
C ARG A 484 -12.41 14.23 19.75
N ASN A 485 -13.29 14.41 18.76
CA ASN A 485 -14.23 13.37 18.33
C ASN A 485 -14.37 13.35 16.80
N VAL A 486 -13.37 12.88 16.06
CA VAL A 486 -13.60 12.59 14.64
C VAL A 486 -13.02 11.24 14.25
N GLU A 487 -13.82 10.48 13.51
CA GLU A 487 -13.48 9.19 12.93
C GLU A 487 -12.16 9.25 12.15
N LEU A 488 -11.39 8.17 12.29
CA LEU A 488 -10.08 7.95 11.66
C LEU A 488 -10.28 7.57 10.20
N ASP A 489 -10.57 8.56 9.35
CA ASP A 489 -10.56 8.38 7.91
C ASP A 489 -9.14 8.34 7.35
N PHE A 490 -8.94 7.50 6.33
CA PHE A 490 -7.67 7.43 5.59
C PHE A 490 -7.64 8.47 4.47
N PRO A 491 -6.49 9.12 4.23
CA PRO A 491 -6.37 10.05 3.12
C PRO A 491 -6.52 9.30 1.78
N VAL A 492 -7.33 9.88 0.90
CA VAL A 492 -7.49 9.46 -0.50
C VAL A 492 -6.36 10.02 -1.34
N ASP A 493 -5.99 11.29 -1.10
CA ASP A 493 -4.96 11.96 -1.90
C ASP A 493 -4.28 13.13 -1.18
N LEU A 494 -3.13 13.56 -1.72
CA LEU A 494 -2.48 14.84 -1.42
C LEU A 494 -2.45 15.69 -2.68
N ALA A 495 -2.76 16.97 -2.55
CA ALA A 495 -2.58 17.98 -3.58
C ALA A 495 -1.81 19.19 -3.03
N LEU A 496 -1.08 19.87 -3.89
CA LEU A 496 -0.45 21.15 -3.58
C LEU A 496 -1.27 22.27 -4.21
N LEU A 497 -1.68 23.23 -3.40
CA LEU A 497 -2.40 24.42 -3.80
C LEU A 497 -1.41 25.58 -3.87
N ASN A 498 -1.27 26.17 -5.05
CA ASN A 498 -0.55 27.42 -5.21
C ASN A 498 -1.48 28.56 -4.81
N GLY A 499 -1.01 29.47 -3.94
CA GLY A 499 -1.68 30.76 -3.73
C GLY A 499 -1.79 31.49 -5.06
N GLY A 500 -2.98 32.01 -5.38
CA GLY A 500 -3.25 32.67 -6.66
C GLY A 500 -2.47 33.97 -6.88
N ASP A 501 -1.82 34.48 -5.84
CA ASP A 501 -1.02 35.70 -5.91
C ASP A 501 0.46 35.38 -6.05
N ALA A 502 1.04 35.78 -7.18
CA ALA A 502 2.44 35.61 -7.55
C ALA A 502 3.47 36.15 -6.52
N ASN A 503 3.01 36.88 -5.50
CA ASN A 503 3.82 37.51 -4.46
C ASN A 503 3.76 36.79 -3.09
N THR A 504 2.98 35.72 -2.93
CA THR A 504 2.94 34.99 -1.66
C THR A 504 3.78 33.71 -1.76
N THR A 505 4.86 33.64 -0.98
CA THR A 505 5.76 32.47 -0.85
C THR A 505 5.10 31.25 -0.19
N GLN A 506 3.81 31.35 0.14
CA GLN A 506 3.09 30.38 0.94
C GLN A 506 2.34 29.39 0.02
N GLN A 507 2.93 28.21 -0.18
CA GLN A 507 2.20 27.07 -0.73
C GLN A 507 1.33 26.46 0.36
N SER A 508 0.18 25.91 -0.01
CA SER A 508 -0.65 25.13 0.91
C SER A 508 -0.72 23.69 0.42
N GLY A 509 -0.60 22.74 1.34
CA GLY A 509 -0.92 21.34 1.07
C GLY A 509 -2.38 21.07 1.40
N ALA A 510 -3.06 20.26 0.59
CA ALA A 510 -4.41 19.79 0.83
C ALA A 510 -4.42 18.26 0.88
N ILE A 511 -4.78 17.70 2.04
CA ILE A 511 -5.02 16.27 2.22
C ILE A 511 -6.50 16.02 2.00
N VAL A 512 -6.83 15.17 1.04
CA VAL A 512 -8.20 14.77 0.71
C VAL A 512 -8.51 13.47 1.46
N PHE A 513 -9.60 13.45 2.21
CA PHE A 513 -10.21 12.27 2.83
C PHE A 513 -11.57 12.02 2.16
N PRO A 514 -12.20 10.84 2.35
CA PRO A 514 -13.49 10.53 1.72
C PRO A 514 -14.58 11.58 1.99
N GLU A 515 -14.63 12.14 3.20
CA GLU A 515 -15.69 13.07 3.62
C GLU A 515 -15.19 14.51 3.90
N ARG A 516 -13.90 14.80 3.74
CA ARG A 516 -13.33 16.10 4.11
C ARG A 516 -12.03 16.41 3.40
N ILE A 517 -11.68 17.70 3.31
CA ILE A 517 -10.37 18.17 2.85
C ILE A 517 -9.72 18.95 4.00
N ARG A 518 -8.44 18.69 4.28
CA ARG A 518 -7.65 19.43 5.26
C ARG A 518 -6.54 20.19 4.57
N ILE A 519 -6.48 21.49 4.80
CA ILE A 519 -5.48 22.39 4.23
C ILE A 519 -4.46 22.75 5.31
N PHE A 520 -3.18 22.77 4.97
CA PHE A 520 -2.10 23.18 5.85
C PHE A 520 -1.07 24.03 5.10
N SER A 521 -0.47 25.01 5.79
CA SER A 521 0.56 25.86 5.19
C SER A 521 1.89 25.15 5.10
N ILE A 522 2.52 25.26 3.93
CA ILE A 522 3.88 24.82 3.65
C ILE A 522 4.76 26.08 3.66
N GLU A 523 5.49 26.25 4.76
CA GLU A 523 6.46 27.32 4.92
C GLU A 523 7.85 26.74 4.70
N LEU A 524 8.45 27.06 3.56
CA LEU A 524 9.87 26.86 3.33
C LEU A 524 10.58 28.10 3.85
N THR A 525 10.93 28.10 5.13
CA THR A 525 11.75 29.18 5.70
C THR A 525 13.13 29.18 5.05
N GLU A 526 13.57 30.33 4.53
CA GLU A 526 14.95 30.57 4.07
C GLU A 526 15.98 30.60 5.21
N GLN A 527 15.56 30.41 6.47
CA GLN A 527 16.44 30.49 7.63
C GLN A 527 17.35 29.26 7.72
N LEU A 528 18.58 29.41 7.21
CA LEU A 528 19.79 28.91 7.84
C LEU A 528 20.38 30.02 8.72
#